data_AF-A0A935Q830-F1
#
_entry.id   AF-A0A935Q830-F1
#
_cell.length_a   1.000
_cell.length_b   1.000
_cell.length_c   1.000
_cell.angle_alpha   90.00
_cell.angle_beta   90.00
_cell.angle_gamma   90.00
#
_symmetry.space_group_name_H-M   'P 1'
#
loop_
_entity.id
_entity.type
_entity.pdbx_description
1 polymer ?
#
loop_
_entity_poly.entity_id
_entity_poly.type
_entity_poly.pdbx_seq_one_letter_code
_entity_poly.pdbx_strand_id
1 'polypeptide(L)'
;MSKYKTLHIWMIIPMVFMQLGILKDYWGDFSDNAWSVHVHYWTGTAWYLYLILQPYFATHGQMARHRTNGIIGMFIAGAVCLTALSMMNRDIVSAKMSAEMPEQFGPFQPWFFFGVAAVEIVMMIAFGFAVIKSIIHRKQIENHSWWLISTVFIIMMPALGRGLQFALMSINPTTGIMPPLYLTQLLIIAMLLLGAWKYKKLTHPATYLALGINLFILLLEPIGRSESVQAFLKTMVKG
;
A
#
# COMPACT_ATOMS: atom_id res chain seq x y z
N MET A 1 7.11 -26.99 -2.30
CA MET A 1 5.92 -26.37 -1.65
C MET A 1 5.99 -26.31 -0.12
N SER A 2 6.67 -27.23 0.58
CA SER A 2 6.76 -27.26 2.05
C SER A 2 7.15 -25.91 2.68
N LYS A 3 8.12 -25.22 2.08
CA LYS A 3 8.62 -23.91 2.51
C LYS A 3 7.56 -22.80 2.54
N TYR A 4 6.51 -22.89 1.73
CA TYR A 4 5.44 -21.90 1.65
C TYR A 4 4.17 -22.32 2.39
N LYS A 5 4.17 -23.46 3.08
CA LYS A 5 2.98 -23.95 3.81
C LYS A 5 2.44 -22.94 4.81
N THR A 6 3.33 -22.18 5.46
CA THR A 6 2.95 -21.18 6.47
C THR A 6 2.76 -19.77 5.89
N LEU A 7 2.89 -19.60 4.57
CA LEU A 7 2.85 -18.28 3.94
C LEU A 7 1.51 -17.57 4.16
N HIS A 8 0.39 -18.28 4.04
CA HIS A 8 -0.93 -17.72 4.29
C HIS A 8 -1.06 -17.15 5.72
N ILE A 9 -0.47 -17.81 6.73
CA ILE A 9 -0.44 -17.34 8.12
C ILE A 9 0.42 -16.09 8.23
N TRP A 10 1.57 -16.07 7.57
CA TRP A 10 2.47 -14.91 7.59
C TRP A 10 1.84 -13.67 6.94
N MET A 11 0.97 -13.85 5.95
CA MET A 11 0.24 -12.74 5.31
C MET A 11 -0.86 -12.14 6.20
N ILE A 12 -1.22 -12.79 7.31
CA ILE A 12 -2.13 -12.20 8.31
C ILE A 12 -1.47 -11.03 9.04
N ILE A 13 -0.16 -11.10 9.30
CA ILE A 13 0.58 -10.01 9.98
C ILE A 13 0.42 -8.68 9.23
N PRO A 14 0.83 -8.55 7.96
CA PRO A 14 0.68 -7.29 7.23
C PRO A 14 -0.79 -6.90 7.04
N MET A 15 -1.72 -7.87 6.96
CA MET A 15 -3.16 -7.59 6.93
C MET A 15 -3.62 -6.90 8.22
N VAL A 16 -3.21 -7.39 9.39
CA VAL A 16 -3.56 -6.79 10.68
C VAL A 16 -3.00 -5.37 10.78
N PHE A 17 -1.73 -5.16 10.44
CA PHE A 17 -1.14 -3.81 10.43
C PHE A 17 -1.87 -2.86 9.49
N MET A 18 -2.26 -3.33 8.30
CA MET A 18 -3.04 -2.53 7.36
C MET A 18 -4.42 -2.17 7.93
N GLN A 19 -5.15 -3.13 8.50
CA GLN A 19 -6.48 -2.89 9.09
C GLN A 19 -6.41 -1.94 10.31
N LEU A 20 -5.38 -2.07 11.15
CA LEU A 20 -5.12 -1.12 12.23
C LEU A 20 -4.78 0.27 11.68
N GLY A 21 -4.03 0.33 10.58
CA GLY A 21 -3.66 1.58 9.90
C GLY A 21 -4.89 2.38 9.42
N ILE A 22 -5.89 1.69 8.89
CA ILE A 22 -7.11 2.33 8.38
C ILE A 22 -8.20 2.49 9.46
N LEU A 23 -7.96 2.04 10.69
CA LEU A 23 -9.01 1.95 11.71
C LEU A 23 -9.70 3.29 11.95
N LYS A 24 -8.92 4.34 12.22
CA LYS A 24 -9.48 5.67 12.43
C LYS A 24 -9.87 6.35 11.12
N ASP A 25 -9.00 6.32 10.11
CA ASP A 25 -9.20 7.04 8.83
C ASP A 25 -10.43 6.56 8.04
N TYR A 26 -10.73 5.26 8.10
CA TYR A 26 -11.82 4.69 7.34
C TYR A 26 -13.05 4.41 8.19
N TRP A 27 -12.89 3.72 9.33
CA TRP A 27 -14.04 3.34 10.16
C TRP A 27 -14.52 4.48 11.06
N GLY A 28 -13.64 5.40 11.45
CA GLY A 28 -14.00 6.58 12.23
C GLY A 28 -14.93 7.52 11.45
N ASP A 29 -14.66 7.68 10.15
CA ASP A 29 -15.40 8.58 9.26
C ASP A 29 -16.21 7.80 8.21
N PHE A 30 -16.70 6.60 8.56
CA PHE A 30 -17.29 5.69 7.59
C PHE A 30 -18.49 6.29 6.84
N SER A 31 -19.41 6.97 7.53
CA SER A 31 -20.60 7.57 6.90
C SER A 31 -20.30 8.77 6.02
N ASP A 32 -19.17 9.43 6.26
CA ASP A 32 -18.86 10.75 5.70
C ASP A 32 -17.92 10.65 4.50
N ASN A 33 -17.31 9.47 4.32
CA ASN A 33 -16.43 9.19 3.20
C ASN A 33 -17.21 9.08 1.87
N ALA A 34 -16.60 9.57 0.80
CA ALA A 34 -17.13 9.39 -0.55
C ALA A 34 -17.14 7.90 -0.95
N TRP A 35 -18.07 7.51 -1.82
CA TRP A 35 -18.19 6.11 -2.28
C TRP A 35 -16.88 5.54 -2.86
N SER A 36 -16.09 6.36 -3.57
CA SER A 36 -14.79 5.96 -4.12
C SER A 36 -13.81 5.48 -3.04
N VAL A 37 -13.85 6.08 -1.84
CA VAL A 37 -13.01 5.71 -0.70
C VAL A 37 -13.38 4.31 -0.20
N HIS A 38 -14.66 4.01 -0.05
CA HIS A 38 -15.14 2.68 0.33
C HIS A 38 -14.68 1.61 -0.64
N VAL A 39 -14.90 1.85 -1.93
CA VAL A 39 -14.52 0.90 -2.98
C VAL A 39 -13.00 0.66 -2.96
N HIS A 40 -12.19 1.70 -2.78
CA HIS A 40 -10.73 1.56 -2.67
C HIS A 40 -10.31 0.73 -1.45
N TYR A 41 -10.86 1.00 -0.28
CA TYR A 41 -10.53 0.23 0.93
C TYR A 41 -10.98 -1.24 0.81
N TRP A 42 -12.13 -1.51 0.20
CA TRP A 42 -12.61 -2.87 -0.03
C TRP A 42 -11.78 -3.61 -1.06
N THR A 43 -11.38 -2.98 -2.17
CA THR A 43 -10.51 -3.64 -3.17
C THR A 43 -9.13 -3.92 -2.59
N GLY A 44 -8.55 -3.00 -1.81
CA GLY A 44 -7.31 -3.23 -1.06
C GLY A 44 -7.43 -4.38 -0.07
N THR A 45 -8.50 -4.41 0.74
CA THR A 45 -8.79 -5.51 1.69
C THR A 45 -8.95 -6.85 0.96
N ALA A 46 -9.70 -6.87 -0.14
CA ALA A 46 -9.91 -8.05 -0.97
C ALA A 46 -8.59 -8.56 -1.57
N TRP A 47 -7.68 -7.66 -1.96
CA TRP A 47 -6.36 -8.02 -2.43
C TRP A 47 -5.53 -8.74 -1.35
N TYR A 48 -5.52 -8.23 -0.11
CA TYR A 48 -4.81 -8.91 0.99
C TYR A 48 -5.42 -10.28 1.30
N LEU A 49 -6.75 -10.39 1.34
CA LEU A 49 -7.43 -11.68 1.51
C LEU A 49 -7.08 -12.66 0.38
N TYR A 50 -7.04 -12.17 -0.86
CA TYR A 50 -6.60 -12.95 -2.01
C TYR A 50 -5.17 -13.49 -1.83
N LEU A 51 -4.23 -12.67 -1.33
CA LEU A 51 -2.85 -13.08 -1.08
C LEU A 51 -2.69 -14.07 0.07
N ILE A 52 -3.64 -14.13 0.99
CA ILE A 52 -3.72 -15.16 2.04
C ILE A 52 -4.26 -16.47 1.45
N LEU A 53 -5.36 -16.39 0.69
CA LEU A 53 -6.06 -17.57 0.14
C LEU A 53 -5.25 -18.29 -0.95
N GLN A 54 -4.51 -17.56 -1.78
CA GLN A 54 -3.73 -18.14 -2.87
C GLN A 54 -2.71 -19.21 -2.43
N PRO A 55 -1.77 -18.89 -1.52
CA PRO A 55 -0.83 -19.89 -1.03
C PRO A 55 -1.53 -21.00 -0.24
N TYR A 56 -2.63 -20.69 0.47
CA TYR A 56 -3.43 -21.71 1.16
C TYR A 56 -3.96 -22.76 0.19
N PHE A 57 -4.66 -22.37 -0.89
CA PHE A 57 -5.17 -23.33 -1.86
C PHE A 57 -4.05 -24.13 -2.53
N ALA A 58 -2.94 -23.48 -2.88
CA ALA A 58 -1.80 -24.14 -3.51
C ALA A 58 -1.16 -25.19 -2.57
N THR A 59 -0.94 -24.87 -1.30
CA THR A 59 -0.26 -25.77 -0.35
C THR A 59 -1.13 -26.91 0.15
N HIS A 60 -2.45 -26.81 -0.02
CA HIS A 60 -3.43 -27.85 0.33
C HIS A 60 -3.93 -28.64 -0.88
N GLY A 61 -3.22 -28.60 -2.00
CA GLY A 61 -3.54 -29.40 -3.20
C GLY A 61 -4.77 -28.93 -3.98
N GLN A 62 -5.40 -27.82 -3.60
CA GLN A 62 -6.60 -27.28 -4.24
C GLN A 62 -6.24 -26.45 -5.49
N MET A 63 -5.48 -27.03 -6.41
CA MET A 63 -4.91 -26.31 -7.57
C MET A 63 -5.97 -25.78 -8.55
N ALA A 64 -7.13 -26.42 -8.66
CA ALA A 64 -8.25 -25.90 -9.44
C ALA A 64 -8.74 -24.56 -8.86
N ARG A 65 -8.98 -24.50 -7.54
CA ARG A 65 -9.38 -23.27 -6.84
C ARG A 65 -8.30 -22.21 -6.88
N HIS A 66 -7.02 -22.57 -6.72
CA HIS A 66 -5.88 -21.66 -6.89
C HIS A 66 -5.92 -20.96 -8.27
N ARG A 67 -6.15 -21.71 -9.35
CA ARG A 67 -6.23 -21.17 -10.71
C ARG A 67 -7.46 -20.27 -10.91
N THR A 68 -8.65 -20.72 -10.51
CA THR A 68 -9.88 -19.91 -10.62
C THR A 68 -9.75 -18.62 -9.82
N ASN A 69 -9.29 -18.74 -8.57
CA ASN A 69 -9.02 -17.57 -7.74
C ASN A 69 -7.97 -16.67 -8.38
N GLY A 70 -6.96 -17.24 -9.06
CA GLY A 70 -5.92 -16.49 -9.76
C GLY A 70 -6.46 -15.57 -10.86
N ILE A 71 -7.48 -16.04 -11.59
CA ILE A 71 -8.18 -15.22 -12.59
C ILE A 71 -8.90 -14.06 -11.91
N ILE A 72 -9.65 -14.33 -10.83
CA ILE A 72 -10.32 -13.29 -10.04
C ILE A 72 -9.30 -12.28 -9.50
N GLY A 73 -8.16 -12.76 -9.01
CA GLY A 73 -7.06 -11.92 -8.53
C GLY A 73 -6.52 -10.94 -9.55
N MET A 74 -6.49 -11.29 -10.84
CA MET A 74 -6.07 -10.34 -11.89
C MET A 74 -7.04 -9.16 -11.99
N PHE A 75 -8.35 -9.41 -11.88
CA PHE A 75 -9.36 -8.34 -11.87
C PHE A 75 -9.27 -7.51 -10.59
N ILE A 76 -9.06 -8.14 -9.43
CA ILE A 76 -8.87 -7.42 -8.16
C ILE A 76 -7.62 -6.53 -8.23
N ALA A 77 -6.50 -7.02 -8.76
CA ALA A 77 -5.29 -6.22 -8.94
C ALA A 77 -5.54 -4.99 -9.84
N GLY A 78 -6.26 -5.18 -10.96
CA GLY A 78 -6.70 -4.07 -11.81
C GLY A 78 -7.58 -3.08 -11.07
N ALA A 79 -8.54 -3.57 -10.28
CA ALA A 79 -9.42 -2.73 -9.47
C ALA A 79 -8.66 -1.93 -8.39
N VAL A 80 -7.64 -2.51 -7.74
CA VAL A 80 -6.76 -1.80 -6.80
C VAL A 80 -6.06 -0.63 -7.50
N CYS A 81 -5.46 -0.85 -8.68
CA CYS A 81 -4.84 0.24 -9.44
C CYS A 81 -5.84 1.32 -9.84
N LEU A 82 -6.99 0.93 -10.41
CA LEU A 82 -8.00 1.90 -10.88
C LEU A 82 -8.61 2.71 -9.73
N THR A 83 -8.87 2.06 -8.59
CA THR A 83 -9.40 2.76 -7.42
C THR A 83 -8.34 3.62 -6.73
N ALA A 84 -7.06 3.27 -6.79
CA ALA A 84 -5.97 4.14 -6.35
C ALA A 84 -5.91 5.45 -7.17
N LEU A 85 -6.23 5.40 -8.47
CA LEU A 85 -6.37 6.63 -9.27
C LEU A 85 -7.43 7.58 -8.70
N SER A 86 -8.54 7.03 -8.20
CA SER A 86 -9.60 7.85 -7.57
C SER A 86 -9.17 8.48 -6.25
N MET A 87 -8.20 7.89 -5.55
CA MET A 87 -7.65 8.43 -4.31
C MET A 87 -6.76 9.64 -4.57
N MET A 88 -6.09 9.72 -5.73
CA MET A 88 -5.30 10.91 -6.08
C MET A 88 -6.16 12.18 -6.14
N ASN A 89 -7.41 12.10 -6.59
CA ASN A 89 -8.32 13.25 -6.55
C ASN A 89 -8.57 13.71 -5.10
N ARG A 90 -8.83 12.74 -4.19
CA ARG A 90 -8.98 13.01 -2.75
C ARG A 90 -7.74 13.68 -2.18
N ASP A 91 -6.54 13.28 -2.58
CA ASP A 91 -5.30 13.91 -2.10
C ASP A 91 -5.19 15.37 -2.57
N ILE A 92 -5.51 15.68 -3.82
CA ILE A 92 -5.49 17.06 -4.33
C ILE A 92 -6.53 17.93 -3.62
N VAL A 93 -7.73 17.40 -3.38
CA VAL A 93 -8.78 18.10 -2.62
C VAL A 93 -8.33 18.31 -1.17
N SER A 94 -7.75 17.29 -0.53
CA SER A 94 -7.24 17.38 0.84
C SER A 94 -6.08 18.38 0.95
N ALA A 95 -5.22 18.47 -0.06
CA ALA A 95 -4.16 19.46 -0.13
C ALA A 95 -4.73 20.89 -0.10
N LYS A 96 -5.77 21.15 -0.91
CA LYS A 96 -6.46 22.44 -0.94
C LYS A 96 -7.15 22.74 0.40
N MET A 97 -7.92 21.79 0.94
CA MET A 97 -8.62 21.95 2.21
C MET A 97 -7.66 22.18 3.38
N SER A 98 -6.50 21.50 3.41
CA SER A 98 -5.49 21.70 4.45
C SER A 98 -4.83 23.09 4.40
N ALA A 99 -4.80 23.73 3.22
CA ALA A 99 -4.34 25.10 3.07
C ALA A 99 -5.41 26.12 3.53
N GLU A 100 -6.69 25.83 3.26
CA GLU A 100 -7.81 26.71 3.57
C GLU A 100 -8.27 26.60 5.03
N MET A 101 -8.14 25.42 5.65
CA MET A 101 -8.63 25.10 6.99
C MET A 101 -7.54 24.42 7.85
N PRO A 102 -6.40 25.08 8.10
CA PRO A 102 -5.25 24.46 8.77
C PRO A 102 -5.57 23.93 10.18
N GLU A 103 -6.48 24.57 10.92
CA GLU A 103 -6.88 24.14 12.26
C GLU A 103 -7.56 22.75 12.27
N GLN A 104 -8.31 22.41 11.22
CA GLN A 104 -8.98 21.11 11.10
C GLN A 104 -8.02 19.98 10.71
N PHE A 105 -6.94 20.32 10.00
CA PHE A 105 -5.95 19.36 9.50
C PHE A 105 -4.75 19.19 10.43
N GLY A 106 -4.59 20.07 11.43
CA GLY A 106 -3.52 19.99 12.42
C GLY A 106 -2.13 19.96 11.76
N PRO A 107 -1.31 18.91 11.98
CA PRO A 107 0.02 18.84 11.41
C PRO A 107 0.02 18.55 9.91
N PHE A 108 -1.10 18.11 9.30
CA PHE A 108 -1.17 17.80 7.88
C PHE A 108 -1.12 19.06 7.02
N GLN A 109 -0.04 19.20 6.26
CA GLN A 109 0.23 20.36 5.40
C GLN A 109 -0.04 20.00 3.92
N PRO A 110 -0.30 20.98 3.04
CA PRO A 110 -0.62 20.71 1.64
C PRO A 110 0.44 19.87 0.91
N TRP A 111 1.72 20.13 1.19
CA TRP A 111 2.83 19.40 0.59
C TRP A 111 2.78 17.89 0.87
N PHE A 112 2.22 17.46 2.02
CA PHE A 112 2.12 16.06 2.37
C PHE A 112 1.23 15.32 1.37
N PHE A 113 0.04 15.87 1.10
CA PHE A 113 -0.91 15.25 0.17
C PHE A 113 -0.37 15.21 -1.27
N PHE A 114 0.33 16.27 -1.72
CA PHE A 114 1.03 16.22 -3.01
C PHE A 114 2.15 15.17 -3.02
N GLY A 115 2.89 15.04 -1.92
CA GLY A 115 3.92 14.03 -1.76
C GLY A 115 3.36 12.61 -1.83
N VAL A 116 2.25 12.35 -1.11
CA VAL A 116 1.52 11.07 -1.16
C VAL A 116 1.07 10.78 -2.58
N ALA A 117 0.35 11.70 -3.25
CA ALA A 117 -0.14 11.50 -4.60
C ALA A 117 1.00 11.17 -5.60
N ALA A 118 2.13 11.88 -5.53
CA ALA A 118 3.28 11.62 -6.39
C ALA A 118 3.89 10.23 -6.15
N VAL A 119 4.06 9.87 -4.88
CA VAL A 119 4.64 8.58 -4.46
C VAL A 119 3.71 7.42 -4.80
N GLU A 120 2.40 7.60 -4.67
CA GLU A 120 1.39 6.59 -5.01
C GLU A 120 1.40 6.21 -6.49
N ILE A 121 1.68 7.16 -7.40
CA ILE A 121 1.87 6.87 -8.82
C ILE A 121 3.00 5.85 -9.02
N VAL A 122 4.16 6.08 -8.37
CA VAL A 122 5.32 5.18 -8.45
C VAL A 122 5.01 3.83 -7.83
N MET A 123 4.32 3.81 -6.69
CA MET A 123 3.88 2.58 -6.03
C MET A 123 2.91 1.77 -6.90
N MET A 124 1.95 2.43 -7.55
CA MET A 124 0.97 1.79 -8.43
C MET A 124 1.66 1.15 -9.66
N ILE A 125 2.63 1.84 -10.25
CA ILE A 125 3.45 1.30 -11.34
C ILE A 125 4.23 0.07 -10.86
N ALA A 126 4.89 0.17 -9.70
CA ALA A 126 5.65 -0.94 -9.11
C ALA A 126 4.77 -2.13 -8.74
N PHE A 127 3.57 -1.87 -8.23
CA PHE A 127 2.55 -2.87 -7.93
C PHE A 127 2.13 -3.61 -9.21
N GLY A 128 1.72 -2.87 -10.24
CA GLY A 128 1.32 -3.44 -11.53
C GLY A 128 2.45 -4.26 -12.15
N PHE A 129 3.68 -3.75 -12.13
CA PHE A 129 4.86 -4.46 -12.59
C PHE A 129 5.07 -5.77 -11.82
N ALA A 130 4.98 -5.75 -10.48
CA ALA A 130 5.15 -6.93 -9.65
C ALA A 130 4.06 -7.99 -9.93
N VAL A 131 2.80 -7.58 -10.11
CA VAL A 131 1.70 -8.48 -10.51
C VAL A 131 1.97 -9.10 -11.87
N ILE A 132 2.34 -8.31 -12.87
CA ILE A 132 2.68 -8.81 -14.22
C ILE A 132 3.86 -9.80 -14.15
N LYS A 133 4.92 -9.46 -13.43
CA LYS A 133 6.08 -10.35 -13.24
C LYS A 133 5.67 -11.65 -12.56
N SER A 134 4.78 -11.61 -11.58
CA SER A 134 4.23 -12.80 -10.94
C SER A 134 3.53 -13.72 -11.96
N ILE A 135 2.70 -13.16 -12.86
CA ILE A 135 1.96 -13.93 -13.87
C ILE A 135 2.89 -14.52 -14.94
N ILE A 136 3.88 -13.74 -15.41
CA ILE A 136 4.90 -14.21 -16.36
C ILE A 136 5.64 -15.41 -15.78
N HIS A 137 6.01 -15.35 -14.51
CA HIS A 137 6.77 -16.40 -13.83
C HIS A 137 5.88 -17.45 -13.16
N ARG A 138 4.59 -17.56 -13.49
CA ARG A 138 3.62 -18.48 -12.83
C ARG A 138 4.05 -19.94 -12.76
N LYS A 139 4.90 -20.40 -13.69
CA LYS A 139 5.45 -21.77 -13.71
C LYS A 139 6.63 -21.96 -12.73
N GLN A 140 7.25 -20.87 -12.29
CA GLN A 140 8.36 -20.84 -11.33
C GLN A 140 7.81 -20.42 -9.97
N ILE A 141 7.32 -21.40 -9.19
CA ILE A 141 6.55 -21.17 -7.95
C ILE A 141 7.20 -20.12 -7.06
N GLU A 142 8.50 -20.21 -6.82
CA GLU A 142 9.18 -19.29 -5.92
C GLU A 142 9.17 -17.84 -6.41
N ASN A 143 9.36 -17.63 -7.73
CA ASN A 143 9.34 -16.30 -8.33
C ASN A 143 7.91 -15.76 -8.41
N HIS A 144 6.97 -16.60 -8.87
CA HIS A 144 5.55 -16.27 -8.91
C HIS A 144 5.05 -15.78 -7.55
N SER A 145 5.24 -16.60 -6.51
CA SER A 145 4.75 -16.29 -5.17
C SER A 145 5.41 -15.02 -4.62
N TRP A 146 6.73 -14.87 -4.75
CA TRP A 146 7.42 -13.75 -4.12
C TRP A 146 7.13 -12.39 -4.80
N TRP A 147 7.03 -12.36 -6.13
CA TRP A 147 6.54 -11.17 -6.84
C TRP A 147 5.14 -10.77 -6.40
N LEU A 148 4.28 -11.73 -6.12
CA LEU A 148 2.91 -11.45 -5.70
C LEU A 148 2.86 -10.96 -4.24
N ILE A 149 3.62 -11.58 -3.34
CA ILE A 149 3.70 -11.19 -1.92
C ILE A 149 4.32 -9.80 -1.76
N SER A 150 5.35 -9.47 -2.55
CA SER A 150 6.03 -8.17 -2.44
C SER A 150 5.09 -6.98 -2.67
N THR A 151 3.98 -7.19 -3.41
CA THR A 151 2.97 -6.16 -3.66
C THR A 151 2.39 -5.56 -2.38
N VAL A 152 2.27 -6.35 -1.31
CA VAL A 152 1.78 -5.89 -0.01
C VAL A 152 2.69 -4.84 0.57
N PHE A 153 4.00 -5.08 0.56
CA PHE A 153 4.98 -4.12 1.07
C PHE A 153 5.17 -2.91 0.16
N ILE A 154 4.79 -3.01 -1.11
CA ILE A 154 4.82 -1.87 -2.05
C ILE A 154 3.69 -0.87 -1.72
N ILE A 155 2.49 -1.36 -1.38
CA ILE A 155 1.29 -0.51 -1.27
C ILE A 155 0.86 -0.18 0.17
N MET A 156 1.59 -0.65 1.19
CA MET A 156 1.14 -0.57 2.59
C MET A 156 1.20 0.84 3.19
N MET A 157 2.08 1.70 2.68
CA MET A 157 2.40 2.97 3.34
C MET A 157 1.19 3.89 3.60
N PRO A 158 0.30 4.19 2.64
CA PRO A 158 -0.77 5.17 2.87
C PRO A 158 -1.68 4.78 4.04
N ALA A 159 -2.00 3.49 4.14
CA ALA A 159 -2.81 2.93 5.23
C ALA A 159 -2.06 3.01 6.57
N LEU A 160 -0.85 2.43 6.65
CA LEU A 160 -0.12 2.34 7.92
C LEU A 160 0.39 3.71 8.38
N GLY A 161 0.80 4.58 7.45
CA GLY A 161 1.30 5.92 7.70
C GLY A 161 0.27 6.84 8.33
N ARG A 162 -0.95 6.88 7.76
CA ARG A 162 -2.06 7.64 8.34
C ARG A 162 -2.46 7.12 9.71
N GLY A 163 -2.61 5.80 9.86
CA GLY A 163 -2.98 5.21 11.16
C GLY A 163 -1.97 5.49 12.25
N LEU A 164 -0.67 5.38 11.94
CA LEU A 164 0.38 5.66 12.91
C LEU A 164 0.47 7.16 13.26
N GLN A 165 0.28 8.04 12.27
CA GLN A 165 0.16 9.48 12.50
C GLN A 165 -0.99 9.76 13.47
N PHE A 166 -2.17 9.18 13.25
CA PHE A 166 -3.33 9.37 14.13
C PHE A 166 -3.11 8.81 15.54
N ALA A 167 -2.47 7.65 15.67
CA ALA A 167 -2.16 7.05 16.96
C ALA A 167 -1.17 7.90 17.76
N LEU A 168 -0.16 8.49 17.10
CA LEU A 168 0.78 9.38 17.78
C LEU A 168 0.16 10.74 18.10
N MET A 169 -0.72 11.25 17.25
CA MET A 169 -1.49 12.47 17.52
C MET A 169 -2.43 12.34 18.72
N SER A 170 -2.98 11.16 19.00
CA SER A 170 -3.80 10.95 20.20
C SER A 170 -3.01 11.02 21.51
N ILE A 171 -1.68 10.89 21.44
CA ILE A 171 -0.76 11.05 22.58
C ILE A 171 -0.22 12.48 22.62
N ASN A 172 0.23 13.00 21.48
CA ASN A 172 0.70 14.37 21.31
C ASN A 172 0.15 14.98 20.01
N PRO A 173 -0.87 15.86 20.08
CA PRO A 173 -1.49 16.48 18.91
C PRO A 173 -0.54 17.28 18.02
N THR A 174 0.60 17.72 18.54
CA THR A 174 1.60 18.51 17.81
C THR A 174 2.63 17.65 17.06
N THR A 175 2.46 16.33 17.05
CA THR A 175 3.36 15.40 16.35
C THR A 175 3.40 15.73 14.85
N GLY A 176 4.58 16.14 14.38
CA GLY A 176 4.81 16.40 12.95
C GLY A 176 4.64 15.16 12.07
N ILE A 177 4.53 15.37 10.76
CA ILE A 177 4.23 14.32 9.77
C ILE A 177 5.37 13.31 9.56
N MET A 178 6.62 13.79 9.58
CA MET A 178 7.77 12.96 9.16
C MET A 178 8.15 11.86 10.15
N PRO A 179 8.16 12.08 11.49
CA PRO A 179 8.48 11.00 12.42
C PRO A 179 7.57 9.76 12.30
N PRO A 180 6.23 9.90 12.21
CA PRO A 180 5.34 8.75 11.98
C PRO A 180 5.57 8.10 10.61
N LEU A 181 5.90 8.87 9.57
CA LEU A 181 6.28 8.32 8.28
C LEU A 181 7.55 7.47 8.37
N TYR A 182 8.60 7.93 9.05
CA TYR A 182 9.84 7.17 9.23
C TYR A 182 9.62 5.88 10.00
N LEU A 183 8.82 5.93 11.08
CA LEU A 183 8.47 4.73 11.83
C LEU A 183 7.65 3.75 10.98
N THR A 184 6.74 4.25 10.16
CA THR A 184 5.97 3.43 9.20
C THR A 184 6.90 2.73 8.21
N GLN A 185 7.84 3.47 7.59
CA GLN A 185 8.80 2.88 6.65
C GLN A 185 9.69 1.84 7.32
N LEU A 186 10.17 2.11 8.54
CA LEU A 186 10.94 1.16 9.32
C LEU A 186 10.15 -0.14 9.55
N LEU A 187 8.88 -0.05 9.93
CA LEU A 187 8.02 -1.21 10.15
C LEU A 187 7.80 -2.01 8.85
N ILE A 188 7.49 -1.35 7.73
CA ILE A 188 7.26 -2.02 6.44
C ILE A 188 8.54 -2.69 5.95
N ILE A 189 9.67 -2.00 6.01
CA ILE A 189 10.98 -2.55 5.62
C ILE A 189 11.35 -3.72 6.53
N ALA A 190 11.15 -3.61 7.85
CA ALA A 190 11.41 -4.72 8.77
C ALA A 190 10.55 -5.94 8.44
N MET A 191 9.23 -5.78 8.22
CA MET A 191 8.36 -6.88 7.83
C MET A 191 8.76 -7.50 6.48
N LEU A 192 9.11 -6.67 5.49
CA LEU A 192 9.61 -7.12 4.19
C LEU A 192 10.88 -7.96 4.34
N LEU A 193 11.88 -7.46 5.07
CA LEU A 193 13.17 -8.13 5.24
C LEU A 193 13.05 -9.40 6.09
N LEU A 194 12.23 -9.39 7.15
CA LEU A 194 11.93 -10.59 7.94
C LEU A 194 11.23 -11.66 7.09
N GLY A 195 10.25 -11.27 6.28
CA GLY A 195 9.60 -12.16 5.32
C GLY A 195 10.60 -12.70 4.28
N ALA A 196 11.40 -11.81 3.69
CA ALA A 196 12.40 -12.16 2.69
C ALA A 196 13.45 -13.11 3.28
N TRP A 197 13.94 -12.86 4.49
CA TRP A 197 14.87 -13.75 5.18
C TRP A 197 14.23 -15.13 5.43
N LYS A 198 13.03 -15.17 6.03
CA LYS A 198 12.31 -16.41 6.33
C LYS A 198 12.11 -17.29 5.10
N TYR A 199 11.73 -16.67 3.98
CA TYR A 199 11.50 -17.39 2.71
C TYR A 199 12.73 -17.44 1.80
N LYS A 200 13.93 -17.08 2.28
CA LYS A 200 15.21 -17.04 1.51
C LYS A 200 15.07 -16.30 0.17
N LYS A 201 14.55 -15.08 0.24
CA LYS A 201 14.28 -14.16 -0.87
C LYS A 201 14.92 -12.78 -0.69
N LEU A 202 15.89 -12.65 0.21
CA LEU A 202 16.62 -11.39 0.40
C LEU A 202 17.23 -10.86 -0.90
N THR A 203 17.76 -11.75 -1.74
CA THR A 203 18.39 -11.38 -3.01
C THR A 203 17.43 -11.38 -4.20
N HIS A 204 16.14 -11.61 -3.97
CA HIS A 204 15.16 -11.69 -5.04
C HIS A 204 14.85 -10.28 -5.57
N PRO A 205 14.74 -10.06 -6.90
CA PRO A 205 14.48 -8.73 -7.47
C PRO A 205 13.22 -8.04 -6.92
N ALA A 206 12.16 -8.79 -6.63
CA ALA A 206 10.96 -8.24 -5.99
C ALA A 206 11.21 -7.63 -4.59
N THR A 207 12.18 -8.17 -3.84
CA THR A 207 12.60 -7.60 -2.54
C THR A 207 13.28 -6.27 -2.76
N TYR A 208 14.18 -6.18 -3.74
CA TYR A 208 14.85 -4.93 -4.09
C TYR A 208 13.87 -3.88 -4.62
N LEU A 209 12.87 -4.28 -5.41
CA LEU A 209 11.81 -3.37 -5.85
C LEU A 209 11.04 -2.83 -4.65
N ALA A 210 10.52 -3.70 -3.77
CA ALA A 210 9.76 -3.28 -2.60
C ALA A 210 10.60 -2.41 -1.66
N LEU A 211 11.87 -2.77 -1.42
CA LEU A 211 12.78 -1.97 -0.62
C LEU A 211 13.04 -0.61 -1.27
N GLY A 212 13.34 -0.57 -2.57
CA GLY A 212 13.58 0.65 -3.32
C GLY A 212 12.40 1.61 -3.29
N ILE A 213 11.17 1.08 -3.41
CA ILE A 213 9.95 1.88 -3.26
C ILE A 213 9.85 2.45 -1.83
N ASN A 214 10.02 1.64 -0.79
CA ASN A 214 9.93 2.14 0.59
C ASN A 214 11.03 3.16 0.92
N LEU A 215 12.24 3.00 0.37
CA LEU A 215 13.29 4.00 0.49
C LEU A 215 12.95 5.28 -0.30
N PHE A 216 12.35 5.16 -1.48
CA PHE A 216 11.89 6.30 -2.28
C PHE A 216 10.82 7.10 -1.52
N ILE A 217 9.94 6.46 -0.74
CA ILE A 217 8.95 7.13 0.10
C ILE A 217 9.61 8.07 1.14
N LEU A 218 10.85 7.82 1.55
CA LEU A 218 11.55 8.74 2.47
C LEU A 218 11.80 10.12 1.85
N LEU A 219 11.67 10.25 0.52
CA LEU A 219 11.71 11.50 -0.23
C LEU A 219 10.34 12.19 -0.32
N LEU A 220 9.32 11.74 0.41
CA LEU A 220 7.97 12.29 0.36
C LEU A 220 7.95 13.81 0.60
N GLU A 221 8.66 14.31 1.61
CA GLU A 221 8.72 15.74 1.89
C GLU A 221 9.37 16.57 0.75
N PRO A 222 10.60 16.27 0.30
CA PRO A 222 11.19 17.04 -0.80
C PRO A 222 10.39 16.92 -2.11
N ILE A 223 9.76 15.77 -2.38
CA ILE A 223 8.86 15.61 -3.54
C ILE A 223 7.61 16.46 -3.38
N GLY A 224 6.97 16.40 -2.21
CA GLY A 224 5.73 17.11 -1.93
C GLY A 224 5.89 18.63 -1.89
N ARG A 225 7.07 19.12 -1.48
CA ARG A 225 7.40 20.56 -1.48
C ARG A 225 7.83 21.09 -2.85
N SER A 226 8.11 20.22 -3.82
CA SER A 226 8.56 20.63 -5.15
C SER A 226 7.42 21.29 -5.94
N GLU A 227 7.59 22.56 -6.29
CA GLU A 227 6.61 23.32 -7.06
C GLU A 227 6.30 22.68 -8.43
N SER A 228 7.31 22.11 -9.08
CA SER A 228 7.15 21.45 -10.39
C SER A 228 6.28 20.19 -10.28
N VAL A 229 6.46 19.41 -9.21
CA VAL A 229 5.62 18.23 -8.93
C VAL A 229 4.19 18.66 -8.63
N GLN A 230 4.00 19.67 -7.79
CA GLN A 230 2.67 20.18 -7.48
C GLN A 230 1.94 20.70 -8.73
N ALA A 231 2.63 21.45 -9.59
CA ALA A 231 2.08 21.97 -10.84
C ALA A 231 1.70 20.83 -11.81
N PHE A 232 2.58 19.83 -11.95
CA PHE A 232 2.30 18.63 -12.74
C PHE A 232 1.06 17.91 -12.25
N LEU A 233 0.97 17.63 -10.93
CA LEU A 233 -0.17 16.92 -10.35
C LEU A 233 -1.49 17.67 -10.52
N LYS A 234 -1.50 19.00 -10.30
CA LYS A 234 -2.68 19.84 -10.52
C LYS A 234 -3.16 19.83 -11.98
N THR A 235 -2.25 19.65 -12.94
CA THR A 235 -2.57 19.60 -14.37
C THR A 235 -3.10 18.22 -14.78
N MET A 236 -2.49 17.16 -14.24
CA MET A 236 -2.78 15.77 -14.58
C MET A 236 -4.03 15.22 -13.88
N VAL A 237 -4.24 15.57 -12.62
CA VAL A 237 -5.36 15.09 -11.81
C VAL A 237 -6.47 16.15 -11.88
N LYS A 238 -7.33 16.01 -12.89
CA LYS A 238 -8.55 16.82 -13.01
C LYS A 238 -9.70 16.09 -12.33
N GLY A 239 -10.38 16.80 -11.42
CA GLY A 239 -11.67 16.40 -10.87
C GLY A 239 -12.81 16.85 -11.76
#